data_AF-A0A6G7Y9I1-F1
#
_entry.id   AF-A0A6G7Y9I1-F1
#
_cell.length_a   1.000
_cell.length_b   1.000
_cell.length_c   1.000
_cell.angle_alpha   90.00
_cell.angle_beta   90.00
_cell.angle_gamma   90.00
#
_symmetry.space_group_name_H-M   'P 1'
#
loop_
_entity.id
_entity.type
_entity.pdbx_description
1 polymer ?
#
loop_
_entity_poly.entity_id
_entity_poly.type
_entity_poly.pdbx_seq_one_letter_code
_entity_poly.pdbx_strand_id
1 'polypeptide(L)'
;MSQQQEPHGLDLFDDNASAVRGFPNAMLGYDKKAVDDYIRDLERQVTVAKHQLREVQRELTAANLRVDDTDFSKLGAHTANLLKVAEAQASDLIERAQSRASAMLEEARNEAERTRNDAAATAEDARQEGIASLRVLRSDLERQTTQELEAARVEAGGLRDAADRHREAVLADASHQAEALLADARREVERLLAQAQHEAATVRAASAQEREEALTALQTEHNELTERLRTTSGDATRRSEELQDALRQASEDLRGRQQAAYAEAEDIKAAAITEAAGILSQAKTDAESRLATADTELVARNERLKREHRHLRQRKQALLTQLAQLSSLATETAEEFPEDEATGAIPTLLADLAPEPTLEPVVLGEGVDAGTDADASLEVDAEAETDEVVLPDTPDADPQAALPEGSDEAEDHREEQSGS
;
A
#
# COMPACT_ATOMS: atom_id res chain seq x y z
N MET A 1 -26.97 128.13 -35.13
CA MET A 1 -26.08 129.26 -35.47
C MET A 1 -25.33 128.85 -36.72
N SER A 2 -25.48 129.38 -37.94
CA SER A 2 -26.34 130.40 -38.57
C SER A 2 -26.13 130.16 -40.09
N GLN A 3 -27.16 129.83 -40.87
CA GLN A 3 -27.82 130.70 -41.85
C GLN A 3 -26.94 131.71 -42.60
N GLN A 4 -26.98 131.64 -43.93
CA GLN A 4 -26.78 132.70 -44.94
C GLN A 4 -27.28 132.09 -46.28
N GLN A 5 -28.52 132.30 -46.77
CA GLN A 5 -29.21 133.49 -47.29
C GLN A 5 -28.51 134.19 -48.49
N GLU A 6 -29.17 134.08 -49.64
CA GLU A 6 -28.97 134.82 -50.91
C GLU A 6 -29.37 136.30 -50.78
N PRO A 7 -28.96 137.14 -51.75
CA PRO A 7 -29.82 138.26 -52.15
C PRO A 7 -30.05 138.38 -53.67
N HIS A 8 -31.31 138.71 -53.96
CA HIS A 8 -31.99 138.90 -55.24
C HIS A 8 -31.54 140.15 -56.03
N GLY A 9 -31.66 140.09 -57.36
CA GLY A 9 -31.44 141.22 -58.28
C GLY A 9 -32.56 141.38 -59.32
N LEU A 10 -33.74 141.82 -58.89
CA LEU A 10 -34.92 142.05 -59.75
C LEU A 10 -35.83 143.16 -59.16
N ASP A 11 -35.31 144.39 -59.03
CA ASP A 11 -36.08 145.54 -58.55
C ASP A 11 -35.76 146.83 -59.32
N LEU A 12 -35.78 146.76 -60.66
CA LEU A 12 -35.48 147.90 -61.55
C LEU A 12 -36.66 148.28 -62.46
N PHE A 13 -37.88 147.87 -62.11
CA PHE A 13 -39.09 148.20 -62.86
C PHE A 13 -40.27 148.39 -61.90
N ASP A 14 -40.37 149.54 -61.24
CA ASP A 14 -41.66 150.18 -60.96
C ASP A 14 -41.47 151.48 -60.19
N ASP A 15 -41.91 152.60 -60.79
CA ASP A 15 -42.38 153.78 -60.03
C ASP A 15 -43.00 154.86 -60.94
N ASN A 16 -42.70 154.87 -62.25
CA ASN A 16 -43.26 155.86 -63.19
C ASN A 16 -44.44 155.35 -64.04
N ALA A 17 -44.88 154.10 -63.83
CA ALA A 17 -46.05 153.53 -64.52
C ALA A 17 -47.40 153.88 -63.83
N SER A 18 -47.37 154.55 -62.67
CA SER A 18 -48.54 154.71 -61.78
C SER A 18 -49.34 156.03 -61.95
N ALA A 19 -49.11 156.80 -63.02
CA ALA A 19 -49.86 158.04 -63.30
C ALA A 19 -51.11 157.84 -64.18
N VAL A 20 -51.41 156.61 -64.63
CA VAL A 20 -52.64 156.29 -65.39
C VAL A 20 -53.82 156.02 -64.45
N ARG A 21 -53.86 156.66 -63.28
CA ARG A 21 -54.97 156.56 -62.32
C ARG A 21 -55.84 157.82 -62.38
N GLY A 22 -56.67 157.90 -63.43
CA GLY A 22 -57.94 158.64 -63.45
C GLY A 22 -57.87 160.14 -63.76
N PHE A 23 -57.88 160.49 -65.05
CA PHE A 23 -58.31 161.82 -65.48
C PHE A 23 -59.78 162.02 -65.05
N PRO A 24 -60.19 163.22 -64.57
CA PRO A 24 -61.57 163.47 -64.20
C PRO A 24 -62.50 163.32 -65.41
N ASN A 25 -63.52 162.46 -65.27
CA ASN A 25 -64.52 162.22 -66.31
C ASN A 25 -65.57 163.34 -66.27
N ALA A 26 -65.64 164.13 -67.34
CA ALA A 26 -66.85 164.88 -67.65
C ALA A 26 -67.90 163.87 -68.15
N MET A 27 -69.19 164.21 -68.04
CA MET A 27 -70.34 163.32 -68.21
C MET A 27 -70.45 162.60 -69.58
N LEU A 28 -69.48 162.81 -70.48
CA LEU A 28 -69.24 162.03 -71.70
C LEU A 28 -67.73 162.06 -72.08
N GLY A 29 -66.86 161.52 -71.22
CA GLY A 29 -65.43 161.32 -71.50
C GLY A 29 -64.48 162.17 -70.65
N TYR A 30 -63.18 162.05 -70.91
CA TYR A 30 -62.14 162.77 -70.17
C TYR A 30 -62.29 164.29 -70.34
N ASP A 31 -62.11 165.04 -69.25
CA ASP A 31 -62.11 166.50 -69.30
C ASP A 31 -60.99 166.99 -70.23
N LYS A 32 -61.38 167.58 -71.37
CA LYS A 32 -60.46 168.11 -72.38
C LYS A 32 -59.45 169.10 -71.78
N LYS A 33 -59.83 169.89 -70.77
CA LYS A 33 -58.91 170.82 -70.11
C LYS A 33 -57.83 170.09 -69.32
N ALA A 34 -58.21 169.07 -68.54
CA ALA A 34 -57.26 168.25 -67.79
C ALA A 34 -56.28 167.50 -68.71
N VAL A 35 -56.76 167.04 -69.88
CA VAL A 35 -55.91 166.41 -70.91
C VAL A 35 -54.97 167.42 -71.56
N ASP A 36 -55.46 168.61 -71.94
CA ASP A 36 -54.64 169.65 -72.55
C ASP A 36 -53.54 170.15 -71.57
N ASP A 37 -53.86 170.29 -70.28
CA ASP A 37 -52.89 170.66 -69.25
C ASP A 37 -51.87 169.54 -68.99
N TYR A 38 -52.29 168.27 -68.98
CA TYR A 38 -51.38 167.12 -68.89
C TYR A 38 -50.47 167.00 -70.11
N ILE A 39 -50.99 167.22 -71.32
CA ILE A 39 -50.17 167.26 -72.54
C ILE A 39 -49.14 168.38 -72.46
N ARG A 40 -49.53 169.57 -71.96
CA ARG A 40 -48.60 170.69 -71.78
C ARG A 40 -47.52 170.40 -70.74
N ASP A 41 -47.85 169.69 -69.66
CA ASP A 41 -46.87 169.22 -68.68
C ASP A 41 -45.99 168.09 -69.24
N LEU A 42 -46.53 167.18 -70.04
CA LEU A 42 -45.77 166.13 -70.73
C LEU A 42 -44.80 166.74 -71.75
N GLU A 43 -45.22 167.76 -72.49
CA GLU A 43 -44.36 168.53 -73.39
C GLU A 43 -43.23 169.22 -72.61
N ARG A 44 -43.54 169.84 -71.46
CA ARG A 44 -42.52 170.37 -70.55
C ARG A 44 -41.55 169.28 -70.10
N GLN A 45 -42.04 168.13 -69.65
CA GLN A 45 -41.19 167.01 -69.23
C GLN A 45 -40.33 166.48 -70.39
N VAL A 46 -40.86 166.41 -71.61
CA VAL A 46 -40.08 166.02 -72.79
C VAL A 46 -38.99 167.05 -73.12
N THR A 47 -39.26 168.35 -72.95
CA THR A 47 -38.22 169.37 -73.13
C THR A 47 -37.14 169.29 -72.05
N VAL A 48 -37.53 169.06 -70.79
CA VAL A 48 -36.60 168.86 -69.67
C VAL A 48 -35.76 167.59 -69.88
N ALA A 49 -36.38 166.48 -70.26
CA ALA A 49 -35.71 165.22 -70.56
C ALA A 49 -34.76 165.35 -71.76
N LYS A 50 -35.13 166.11 -72.80
CA LYS A 50 -34.23 166.42 -73.93
C LYS A 50 -33.03 167.28 -73.49
N HIS A 51 -33.23 168.22 -72.57
CA HIS A 51 -32.13 168.98 -71.98
C HIS A 51 -31.20 168.08 -71.16
N GLN A 52 -31.75 167.22 -70.30
CA GLN A 52 -31.00 166.23 -69.55
C GLN A 52 -30.25 165.26 -70.47
N LEU A 53 -30.87 164.78 -71.55
CA LEU A 53 -30.21 163.91 -72.53
C LEU A 53 -29.03 164.62 -73.20
N ARG A 54 -29.18 165.90 -73.57
CA ARG A 54 -28.07 166.69 -74.15
C ARG A 54 -26.97 166.95 -73.14
N GLU A 55 -27.31 167.14 -71.88
CA GLU A 55 -26.36 167.33 -70.78
C GLU A 55 -25.58 166.05 -70.51
N VAL A 56 -26.26 164.91 -70.35
CA VAL A 56 -25.64 163.59 -70.24
C VAL A 56 -24.81 163.26 -71.48
N GLN A 57 -25.27 163.60 -72.69
CA GLN A 57 -24.47 163.42 -73.90
C GLN A 57 -23.21 164.28 -73.90
N ARG A 58 -23.27 165.52 -73.39
CA ARG A 58 -22.08 166.38 -73.22
C ARG A 58 -21.13 165.85 -72.14
N GLU A 59 -21.66 165.32 -71.05
CA GLU A 59 -20.86 164.67 -70.01
C GLU A 59 -20.21 163.39 -70.54
N LEU A 60 -20.91 162.62 -71.36
CA LEU A 60 -20.39 161.38 -71.94
C LEU A 60 -19.35 161.65 -73.02
N THR A 61 -19.51 162.70 -73.84
CA THR A 61 -18.44 163.12 -74.75
C THR A 61 -17.25 163.70 -73.99
N ALA A 62 -17.47 164.46 -72.92
CA ALA A 62 -16.40 164.96 -72.06
C ALA A 62 -15.72 163.85 -71.23
N ALA A 63 -16.41 162.75 -70.94
CA ALA A 63 -15.83 161.55 -70.33
C ALA A 63 -15.03 160.76 -71.36
N ASN A 64 -15.55 160.58 -72.58
CA ASN A 64 -14.85 159.88 -73.66
C ASN A 64 -13.55 160.61 -74.07
N LEU A 65 -13.55 161.94 -74.17
CA LEU A 65 -12.31 162.68 -74.41
C LEU A 65 -11.29 162.55 -73.26
N ARG A 66 -11.72 162.30 -72.02
CA ARG A 66 -10.82 162.00 -70.90
C ARG A 66 -10.29 160.56 -70.92
N VAL A 67 -10.99 159.65 -71.58
CA VAL A 67 -10.55 158.24 -71.74
C VAL A 67 -9.48 158.12 -72.82
N ASP A 68 -9.52 158.96 -73.87
CA ASP A 68 -8.50 158.95 -74.92
C ASP A 68 -7.13 159.53 -74.46
N ASP A 69 -7.11 160.29 -73.37
CA ASP A 69 -5.89 160.88 -72.75
C ASP A 69 -5.27 159.99 -71.64
N THR A 70 -5.71 158.73 -71.48
CA THR A 70 -5.10 157.82 -70.49
C THR A 70 -3.82 157.19 -71.03
N ASP A 71 -2.66 157.63 -70.51
CA ASP A 71 -1.35 157.02 -70.76
C ASP A 71 -1.30 155.51 -70.41
N PHE A 72 -1.48 154.62 -71.38
CA PHE A 72 -1.38 153.16 -71.20
C PHE A 72 0.02 152.65 -70.82
N SER A 73 1.06 153.50 -70.92
CA SER A 73 2.43 153.18 -70.46
C SER A 73 2.52 153.02 -68.94
N LYS A 74 1.75 153.83 -68.18
CA LYS A 74 1.65 153.74 -66.72
C LYS A 74 0.90 152.47 -66.29
N LEU A 75 -0.08 152.04 -67.08
CA LEU A 75 -0.79 150.78 -66.86
C LEU A 75 0.14 149.58 -67.07
N GLY A 76 0.97 149.57 -68.11
CA GLY A 76 1.97 148.51 -68.35
C GLY A 76 3.01 148.40 -67.23
N ALA A 77 3.49 149.54 -66.69
CA ALA A 77 4.38 149.55 -65.53
C ALA A 77 3.67 149.11 -64.24
N HIS A 78 2.41 149.50 -64.05
CA HIS A 78 1.60 149.09 -62.90
C HIS A 78 1.22 147.60 -62.94
N THR A 79 0.84 147.06 -64.11
CA THR A 79 0.55 145.64 -64.29
C THR A 79 1.81 144.79 -64.18
N ALA A 80 2.95 145.24 -64.71
CA ALA A 80 4.24 144.58 -64.49
C ALA A 80 4.63 144.56 -63.01
N ASN A 81 4.41 145.65 -62.28
CA ASN A 81 4.62 145.68 -60.83
C ASN A 81 3.63 144.78 -60.08
N LEU A 82 2.35 144.75 -60.46
CA LEU A 82 1.34 143.87 -59.87
C LEU A 82 1.66 142.39 -60.13
N LEU A 83 2.09 142.04 -61.35
CA LEU A 83 2.56 140.69 -61.69
C LEU A 83 3.81 140.33 -60.88
N LYS A 84 4.76 141.24 -60.71
CA LYS A 84 5.94 141.02 -59.88
C LYS A 84 5.59 140.83 -58.40
N VAL A 85 4.61 141.58 -57.88
CA VAL A 85 4.10 141.42 -56.51
C VAL A 85 3.33 140.10 -56.38
N ALA A 86 2.50 139.74 -57.36
CA ALA A 86 1.77 138.48 -57.38
C ALA A 86 2.71 137.27 -57.51
N GLU A 87 3.77 137.37 -58.32
CA GLU A 87 4.83 136.36 -58.45
C GLU A 87 5.57 136.21 -57.12
N ALA A 88 5.96 137.31 -56.47
CA ALA A 88 6.59 137.28 -55.15
C ALA A 88 5.65 136.72 -54.05
N GLN A 89 4.35 137.02 -54.11
CA GLN A 89 3.36 136.46 -53.19
C GLN A 89 3.12 134.96 -53.45
N ALA A 90 3.11 134.54 -54.72
CA ALA A 90 2.99 133.14 -55.08
C ALA A 90 4.23 132.35 -54.67
N SER A 91 5.45 132.91 -54.87
CA SER A 91 6.69 132.27 -54.42
C SER A 91 6.74 132.14 -52.90
N ASP A 92 6.36 133.18 -52.15
CA ASP A 92 6.26 133.14 -50.68
C ASP A 92 5.19 132.14 -50.19
N LEU A 93 4.05 132.03 -50.89
CA LEU A 93 3.04 131.00 -50.58
C LEU A 93 3.59 129.59 -50.82
N ILE A 94 4.32 129.37 -51.92
CA ILE A 94 4.95 128.08 -52.24
C ILE A 94 6.02 127.75 -51.21
N GLU A 95 6.90 128.69 -50.84
CA GLU A 95 7.93 128.48 -49.82
C GLU A 95 7.32 128.15 -48.46
N ARG A 96 6.26 128.86 -48.06
CA ARG A 96 5.51 128.56 -46.82
C ARG A 96 4.82 127.20 -46.89
N ALA A 97 4.23 126.85 -48.02
CA ALA A 97 3.60 125.54 -48.21
C ALA A 97 4.63 124.41 -48.16
N GLN A 98 5.79 124.58 -48.79
CA GLN A 98 6.90 123.63 -48.74
C GLN A 98 7.47 123.49 -47.33
N SER A 99 7.68 124.61 -46.62
CA SER A 99 8.14 124.59 -45.22
C SER A 99 7.12 123.95 -44.28
N ARG A 100 5.82 124.21 -44.48
CA ARG A 100 4.76 123.56 -43.69
C ARG A 100 4.67 122.07 -44.00
N ALA A 101 4.82 121.67 -45.26
CA ALA A 101 4.84 120.27 -45.67
C ALA A 101 6.06 119.54 -45.10
N SER A 102 7.26 120.14 -45.13
CA SER A 102 8.44 119.53 -44.52
C SER A 102 8.29 119.42 -43.00
N ALA A 103 7.76 120.44 -42.33
CA ALA A 103 7.45 120.37 -40.90
C ALA A 103 6.45 119.25 -40.58
N MET A 104 5.38 119.11 -41.36
CA MET A 104 4.39 118.04 -41.20
C MET A 104 4.98 116.65 -41.45
N LEU A 105 5.88 116.51 -42.44
CA LEU A 105 6.57 115.25 -42.70
C LEU A 105 7.52 114.88 -41.56
N GLU A 106 8.26 115.84 -41.02
CA GLU A 106 9.12 115.61 -39.86
C GLU A 106 8.31 115.26 -38.61
N GLU A 107 7.18 115.92 -38.36
CA GLU A 107 6.27 115.56 -37.27
C GLU A 107 5.72 114.13 -37.44
N ALA A 108 5.26 113.78 -38.65
CA ALA A 108 4.77 112.43 -38.95
C ALA A 108 5.86 111.36 -38.81
N ARG A 109 7.11 111.67 -39.22
CA ARG A 109 8.26 110.77 -39.02
C ARG A 109 8.56 110.57 -37.54
N ASN A 110 8.61 111.64 -36.77
CA ASN A 110 8.84 111.56 -35.33
C ASN A 110 7.74 110.76 -34.62
N GLU A 111 6.49 110.93 -35.03
CA GLU A 111 5.37 110.17 -34.46
C GLU A 111 5.41 108.68 -34.86
N ALA A 112 5.77 108.37 -36.10
CA ALA A 112 6.00 107.00 -36.55
C ALA A 112 7.17 106.33 -35.79
N GLU A 113 8.25 107.07 -35.51
CA GLU A 113 9.36 106.57 -34.71
C GLU A 113 8.98 106.33 -33.25
N ARG A 114 8.21 107.24 -32.63
CA ARG A 114 7.68 107.05 -31.27
C ARG A 114 6.82 105.80 -31.17
N THR A 115 5.81 105.70 -32.04
CA THR A 115 4.91 104.53 -32.05
C THR A 115 5.67 103.22 -32.32
N ARG A 116 6.69 103.24 -33.18
CA ARG A 116 7.55 102.08 -33.41
C ARG A 116 8.37 101.71 -32.17
N ASN A 117 8.94 102.68 -31.47
CA ASN A 117 9.70 102.45 -30.26
C ASN A 117 8.82 101.94 -29.12
N ASP A 118 7.61 102.49 -28.97
CA ASP A 118 6.62 102.03 -27.98
C ASP A 118 6.14 100.60 -28.29
N ALA A 119 5.88 100.29 -29.56
CA ALA A 119 5.55 98.93 -29.99
C ALA A 119 6.70 97.94 -29.75
N ALA A 120 7.95 98.38 -29.96
CA ALA A 120 9.13 97.55 -29.68
C ALA A 120 9.33 97.31 -28.17
N ALA A 121 9.13 98.34 -27.34
CA ALA A 121 9.22 98.23 -25.89
C ALA A 121 8.15 97.28 -25.33
N THR A 122 6.88 97.46 -25.74
CA THR A 122 5.78 96.59 -25.32
C THR A 122 5.95 95.13 -25.78
N ALA A 123 6.52 94.90 -26.96
CA ALA A 123 6.84 93.55 -27.43
C ALA A 123 7.96 92.90 -26.59
N GLU A 124 8.99 93.66 -26.19
CA GLU A 124 10.05 93.15 -25.33
C GLU A 124 9.54 92.89 -23.91
N ASP A 125 8.69 93.75 -23.36
CA ASP A 125 8.05 93.54 -22.05
C ASP A 125 7.21 92.25 -22.06
N ALA A 126 6.37 92.07 -23.09
CA ALA A 126 5.58 90.84 -23.26
C ALA A 126 6.48 89.60 -23.42
N ARG A 127 7.63 89.74 -24.11
CA ARG A 127 8.60 88.64 -24.23
C ARG A 127 9.23 88.31 -22.89
N GLN A 128 9.62 89.31 -22.11
CA GLN A 128 10.22 89.12 -20.79
C GLN A 128 9.23 88.50 -19.81
N GLU A 129 7.98 88.94 -19.81
CA GLU A 129 6.89 88.35 -19.04
C GLU A 129 6.65 86.88 -19.46
N GLY A 130 6.58 86.61 -20.76
CA GLY A 130 6.45 85.25 -21.29
C GLY A 130 7.60 84.33 -20.83
N ILE A 131 8.85 84.81 -20.88
CA ILE A 131 10.01 84.04 -20.40
C ILE A 131 9.94 83.84 -18.88
N ALA A 132 9.54 84.84 -18.11
CA ALA A 132 9.38 84.71 -16.66
C ALA A 132 8.31 83.67 -16.31
N SER A 133 7.16 83.71 -16.98
CA SER A 133 6.08 82.72 -16.82
C SER A 133 6.55 81.30 -17.16
N LEU A 134 7.27 81.12 -18.27
CA LEU A 134 7.85 79.82 -18.65
C LEU A 134 8.84 79.30 -17.62
N ARG A 135 9.65 80.17 -16.98
CA ARG A 135 10.56 79.76 -15.91
C ARG A 135 9.81 79.27 -14.68
N VAL A 136 8.74 79.97 -14.28
CA VAL A 136 7.88 79.54 -13.16
C VAL A 136 7.25 78.19 -13.48
N LEU A 137 6.62 78.05 -14.65
CA LEU A 137 6.00 76.79 -15.06
C LEU A 137 7.01 75.63 -15.12
N ARG A 138 8.23 75.88 -15.62
CA ARG A 138 9.29 74.87 -15.63
C ARG A 138 9.68 74.47 -14.20
N SER A 139 9.86 75.43 -13.30
CA SER A 139 10.20 75.13 -11.90
C SER A 139 9.09 74.37 -11.17
N ASP A 140 7.82 74.67 -11.46
CA ASP A 140 6.68 73.95 -10.91
C ASP A 140 6.61 72.52 -11.45
N LEU A 141 6.84 72.32 -12.75
CA LEU A 141 6.90 71.00 -13.35
C LEU A 141 8.06 70.17 -12.79
N GLU A 142 9.25 70.76 -12.63
CA GLU A 142 10.40 70.11 -12.00
C GLU A 142 10.06 69.70 -10.55
N ARG A 143 9.39 70.56 -9.80
CA ARG A 143 8.93 70.23 -8.43
C ARG A 143 7.87 69.12 -8.42
N GLN A 144 6.89 69.15 -9.33
CA GLN A 144 5.84 68.13 -9.40
C GLN A 144 6.42 66.76 -9.79
N THR A 145 7.26 66.73 -10.83
CA THR A 145 7.90 65.49 -11.29
C THR A 145 8.80 64.88 -10.22
N THR A 146 9.57 65.70 -9.49
CA THR A 146 10.37 65.20 -8.36
C THR A 146 9.49 64.66 -7.23
N GLN A 147 8.38 65.34 -6.89
CA GLN A 147 7.42 64.86 -5.89
C GLN A 147 6.78 63.52 -6.31
N GLU A 148 6.35 63.40 -7.56
CA GLU A 148 5.78 62.16 -8.09
C GLU A 148 6.80 61.01 -8.12
N LEU A 149 8.05 61.29 -8.50
CA LEU A 149 9.11 60.29 -8.48
C LEU A 149 9.42 59.82 -7.05
N GLU A 150 9.47 60.71 -6.07
CA GLU A 150 9.65 60.33 -4.67
C GLU A 150 8.44 59.52 -4.15
N ALA A 151 7.22 59.92 -4.47
CA ALA A 151 6.02 59.17 -4.12
C ALA A 151 6.04 57.75 -4.71
N ALA A 152 6.38 57.62 -5.99
CA ALA A 152 6.50 56.32 -6.66
C ALA A 152 7.62 55.46 -6.05
N ARG A 153 8.74 56.05 -5.62
CA ARG A 153 9.82 55.34 -4.92
C ARG A 153 9.38 54.80 -3.57
N VAL A 154 8.67 55.63 -2.79
CA VAL A 154 8.12 55.21 -1.48
C VAL A 154 7.10 54.10 -1.65
N GLU A 155 6.19 54.21 -2.63
CA GLU A 155 5.20 53.18 -2.93
C GLU A 155 5.88 51.87 -3.39
N ALA A 156 6.84 51.93 -4.31
CA ALA A 156 7.59 50.77 -4.75
C ALA A 156 8.39 50.11 -3.61
N GLY A 157 8.97 50.92 -2.70
CA GLY A 157 9.61 50.42 -1.48
C GLY A 157 8.62 49.70 -0.57
N GLY A 158 7.47 50.33 -0.29
CA GLY A 158 6.42 49.73 0.54
C GLY A 158 5.86 48.43 -0.04
N LEU A 159 5.73 48.32 -1.37
CA LEU A 159 5.32 47.09 -2.04
C LEU A 159 6.38 45.98 -1.90
N ARG A 160 7.67 46.31 -2.00
CA ARG A 160 8.76 45.34 -1.75
C ARG A 160 8.74 44.86 -0.31
N ASP A 161 8.63 45.77 0.66
CA ASP A 161 8.57 45.42 2.08
C ASP A 161 7.33 44.58 2.42
N ALA A 162 6.20 44.82 1.75
CA ALA A 162 5.00 44.00 1.90
C ALA A 162 5.20 42.60 1.27
N ALA A 163 5.81 42.52 0.09
CA ALA A 163 6.12 41.26 -0.57
C ALA A 163 7.12 40.42 0.24
N ASP A 164 8.16 41.05 0.81
CA ASP A 164 9.14 40.37 1.66
C ASP A 164 8.52 39.84 2.94
N ARG A 165 7.70 40.64 3.64
CA ARG A 165 6.96 40.16 4.82
C ARG A 165 6.00 39.03 4.47
N HIS A 166 5.35 39.08 3.32
CA HIS A 166 4.48 38.00 2.88
C HIS A 166 5.28 36.73 2.57
N ARG A 167 6.41 36.84 1.87
CA ARG A 167 7.34 35.74 1.60
C ARG A 167 7.82 35.10 2.90
N GLU A 168 8.25 35.91 3.87
CA GLU A 168 8.68 35.43 5.18
C GLU A 168 7.55 34.71 5.93
N ALA A 169 6.33 35.25 5.91
CA ALA A 169 5.16 34.61 6.51
C ALA A 169 4.84 33.26 5.85
N VAL A 170 4.90 33.16 4.53
CA VAL A 170 4.66 31.90 3.79
C VAL A 170 5.75 30.87 4.12
N LEU A 171 7.02 31.29 4.19
CA LEU A 171 8.11 30.38 4.57
C LEU A 171 7.96 29.90 6.02
N ALA A 172 7.57 30.78 6.95
CA ALA A 172 7.32 30.41 8.34
C ALA A 172 6.15 29.41 8.45
N ASP A 173 5.03 29.67 7.77
CA ASP A 173 3.88 28.75 7.76
C ASP A 173 4.24 27.39 7.15
N ALA A 174 4.94 27.38 6.01
CA ALA A 174 5.44 26.14 5.39
C ALA A 174 6.37 25.36 6.33
N SER A 175 7.27 26.05 7.05
CA SER A 175 8.16 25.41 8.02
C SER A 175 7.40 24.80 9.20
N HIS A 176 6.40 25.51 9.74
CA HIS A 176 5.55 25.00 10.82
C HIS A 176 4.70 23.80 10.38
N GLN A 177 4.17 23.83 9.16
CA GLN A 177 3.43 22.70 8.59
C GLN A 177 4.34 21.47 8.43
N ALA A 178 5.57 21.65 7.94
CA ALA A 178 6.54 20.57 7.82
C ALA A 178 6.92 19.98 9.20
N GLU A 179 7.15 20.83 10.20
CA GLU A 179 7.43 20.39 11.58
C GLU A 179 6.25 19.63 12.19
N ALA A 180 5.02 20.09 11.96
CA ALA A 180 3.80 19.40 12.41
C ALA A 180 3.67 18.02 11.77
N LEU A 181 3.85 17.91 10.45
CA LEU A 181 3.83 16.62 9.74
C LEU A 181 4.92 15.66 10.24
N LEU A 182 6.13 16.16 10.50
CA LEU A 182 7.20 15.34 11.07
C LEU A 182 6.87 14.88 12.50
N ALA A 183 6.27 15.74 13.32
CA ALA A 183 5.84 15.37 14.66
C ALA A 183 4.74 14.31 14.63
N ASP A 184 3.76 14.44 13.72
CA ASP A 184 2.69 13.46 13.54
C ASP A 184 3.23 12.12 13.02
N ALA A 185 4.12 12.14 12.02
CA ALA A 185 4.78 10.94 11.52
C ALA A 185 5.58 10.22 12.62
N ARG A 186 6.29 10.97 13.49
CA ARG A 186 7.01 10.39 14.63
C ARG A 186 6.07 9.73 15.63
N ARG A 187 4.96 10.38 15.98
CA ARG A 187 3.94 9.79 16.87
C ARG A 187 3.33 8.53 16.28
N GLU A 188 3.09 8.52 14.97
CA GLU A 188 2.54 7.34 14.30
C GLU A 188 3.54 6.19 14.27
N VAL A 189 4.83 6.46 14.03
CA VAL A 189 5.90 5.44 14.14
C VAL A 189 5.99 4.90 15.57
N GLU A 190 5.96 5.76 16.58
CA GLU A 190 5.95 5.32 18.00
C GLU A 190 4.74 4.45 18.32
N ARG A 191 3.55 4.81 17.80
CA ARG A 191 2.31 4.03 17.95
C ARG A 191 2.44 2.65 17.30
N LEU A 192 2.96 2.59 16.08
CA LEU A 192 3.16 1.32 15.35
C LEU A 192 4.22 0.44 16.04
N LEU A 193 5.31 1.03 16.55
CA LEU A 193 6.32 0.29 17.31
C LEU A 193 5.75 -0.27 18.62
N ALA A 194 4.96 0.52 19.36
CA ALA A 194 4.30 0.06 20.57
C ALA A 194 3.30 -1.07 20.28
N GLN A 195 2.54 -0.95 19.20
CA GLN A 195 1.62 -2.01 18.75
C GLN A 195 2.38 -3.28 18.36
N ALA A 196 3.44 -3.18 17.55
CA ALA A 196 4.24 -4.33 17.14
C ALA A 196 4.94 -5.00 18.34
N GLN A 197 5.40 -4.22 19.33
CA GLN A 197 5.96 -4.76 20.57
C GLN A 197 4.91 -5.50 21.39
N HIS A 198 3.69 -4.96 21.48
CA HIS A 198 2.59 -5.61 22.16
C HIS A 198 2.22 -6.94 21.47
N GLU A 199 2.06 -6.94 20.15
CA GLU A 199 1.77 -8.14 19.35
C GLU A 199 2.91 -9.17 19.47
N ALA A 200 4.17 -8.75 19.43
CA ALA A 200 5.29 -9.66 19.65
C ALA A 200 5.29 -10.25 21.08
N ALA A 201 4.87 -9.48 22.09
CA ALA A 201 4.74 -9.98 23.45
C ALA A 201 3.58 -10.96 23.60
N THR A 202 2.43 -10.71 22.96
CA THR A 202 1.28 -11.63 22.99
C THR A 202 1.60 -12.94 22.28
N VAL A 203 2.26 -12.91 21.12
CA VAL A 203 2.70 -14.13 20.40
C VAL A 203 3.71 -14.93 21.24
N ARG A 204 4.69 -14.26 21.87
CA ARG A 204 5.64 -14.94 22.77
C ARG A 204 4.95 -15.56 23.98
N ALA A 205 3.98 -14.88 24.57
CA ALA A 205 3.22 -15.40 25.70
C ALA A 205 2.38 -16.62 25.32
N ALA A 206 1.67 -16.56 24.18
CA ALA A 206 0.91 -17.69 23.65
C ALA A 206 1.81 -18.90 23.35
N SER A 207 2.95 -18.67 22.67
CA SER A 207 3.92 -19.74 22.41
C SER A 207 4.52 -20.34 23.70
N ALA A 208 4.76 -19.53 24.73
CA ALA A 208 5.22 -20.03 26.01
C ALA A 208 4.16 -20.88 26.73
N GLN A 209 2.88 -20.50 26.64
CA GLN A 209 1.75 -21.27 27.16
C GLN A 209 1.61 -22.60 26.42
N GLU A 210 1.59 -22.59 25.09
CA GLU A 210 1.53 -23.82 24.28
C GLU A 210 2.70 -24.76 24.59
N ARG A 211 3.91 -24.22 24.78
CA ARG A 211 5.08 -25.00 25.18
C ARG A 211 4.91 -25.61 26.58
N GLU A 212 4.36 -24.87 27.53
CA GLU A 212 4.11 -25.37 28.88
C GLU A 212 3.03 -26.47 28.85
N GLU A 213 1.94 -26.25 28.14
CA GLU A 213 0.88 -27.25 27.93
C GLU A 213 1.45 -28.52 27.30
N ALA A 214 2.25 -28.42 26.23
CA ALA A 214 2.89 -29.57 25.60
C ALA A 214 3.85 -30.32 26.55
N LEU A 215 4.62 -29.59 27.38
CA LEU A 215 5.49 -30.21 28.38
C LEU A 215 4.69 -30.92 29.47
N THR A 216 3.59 -30.33 29.93
CA THR A 216 2.72 -30.99 30.92
C THR A 216 2.05 -32.24 30.33
N ALA A 217 1.58 -32.20 29.09
CA ALA A 217 1.04 -33.35 28.38
C ALA A 217 2.08 -34.46 28.24
N LEU A 218 3.30 -34.13 27.80
CA LEU A 218 4.40 -35.10 27.69
C LEU A 218 4.77 -35.72 29.05
N GLN A 219 4.77 -34.93 30.12
CA GLN A 219 5.01 -35.43 31.48
C GLN A 219 3.91 -36.39 31.92
N THR A 220 2.64 -36.08 31.64
CA THR A 220 1.53 -36.99 31.94
C THR A 220 1.66 -38.30 31.18
N GLU A 221 1.94 -38.27 29.87
CA GLU A 221 2.17 -39.47 29.07
C GLU A 221 3.38 -40.26 29.56
N HIS A 222 4.48 -39.60 29.90
CA HIS A 222 5.67 -40.25 30.44
C HIS A 222 5.37 -40.97 31.76
N ASN A 223 4.64 -40.31 32.67
CA ASN A 223 4.23 -40.91 33.94
C ASN A 223 3.30 -42.11 33.71
N GLU A 224 2.34 -42.00 32.79
CA GLU A 224 1.46 -43.12 32.41
C GLU A 224 2.26 -44.29 31.82
N LEU A 225 3.17 -44.05 30.89
CA LEU A 225 4.02 -45.08 30.29
C LEU A 225 4.93 -45.73 31.33
N THR A 226 5.48 -44.94 32.26
CA THR A 226 6.30 -45.46 33.36
C THR A 226 5.48 -46.34 34.29
N GLU A 227 4.24 -45.96 34.61
CA GLU A 227 3.35 -46.79 35.43
C GLU A 227 2.92 -48.07 34.69
N ARG A 228 2.63 -47.99 33.37
CA ARG A 228 2.38 -49.17 32.53
C ARG A 228 3.59 -50.10 32.46
N LEU A 229 4.81 -49.56 32.36
CA LEU A 229 6.04 -50.36 32.39
C LEU A 229 6.24 -51.00 33.77
N ARG A 230 5.98 -50.27 34.85
CA ARG A 230 6.08 -50.78 36.22
C ARG A 230 5.10 -51.92 36.48
N THR A 231 3.85 -51.77 36.05
CA THR A 231 2.81 -52.80 36.21
C THR A 231 3.13 -54.05 35.40
N THR A 232 3.46 -53.91 34.12
CA THR A 232 3.82 -55.03 33.24
C THR A 232 5.09 -55.75 33.70
N SER A 233 6.11 -55.01 34.16
CA SER A 233 7.31 -55.60 34.77
C SER A 233 6.98 -56.33 36.06
N GLY A 234 6.15 -55.75 36.94
CA GLY A 234 5.69 -56.39 38.17
C GLY A 234 4.81 -57.63 37.95
N ASP A 235 4.02 -57.67 36.88
CA ASP A 235 3.29 -58.86 36.43
C ASP A 235 4.25 -59.94 35.91
N ALA A 236 5.27 -59.55 35.14
CA ALA A 236 6.27 -60.48 34.62
C ALA A 236 7.12 -61.10 35.74
N THR A 237 7.53 -60.31 36.75
CA THR A 237 8.26 -60.83 37.92
C THR A 237 7.38 -61.78 38.73
N ARG A 238 6.11 -61.42 38.99
CA ARG A 238 5.15 -62.31 39.68
C ARG A 238 4.97 -63.63 38.94
N ARG A 239 4.76 -63.60 37.62
CA ARG A 239 4.67 -64.82 36.81
C ARG A 239 5.96 -65.64 36.85
N SER A 240 7.12 -65.00 36.87
CA SER A 240 8.41 -65.69 37.00
C SER A 240 8.55 -66.36 38.38
N GLU A 241 8.17 -65.68 39.46
CA GLU A 241 8.17 -66.22 40.82
C GLU A 241 7.19 -67.40 40.95
N GLU A 242 5.96 -67.24 40.44
CA GLU A 242 4.96 -68.31 40.38
C GLU A 242 5.47 -69.54 39.61
N LEU A 243 6.13 -69.33 38.45
CA LEU A 243 6.74 -70.41 37.68
C LEU A 243 7.91 -71.07 38.45
N GLN A 244 8.74 -70.29 39.15
CA GLN A 244 9.84 -70.82 39.97
C GLN A 244 9.30 -71.65 41.16
N ASP A 245 8.27 -71.16 41.84
CA ASP A 245 7.61 -71.87 42.93
C ASP A 245 6.94 -73.16 42.44
N ALA A 246 6.26 -73.10 41.28
CA ALA A 246 5.67 -74.28 40.64
C ALA A 246 6.75 -75.30 40.25
N LEU A 247 7.89 -74.87 39.69
CA LEU A 247 9.02 -75.75 39.39
C LEU A 247 9.62 -76.34 40.66
N ARG A 248 9.72 -75.56 41.74
CA ARG A 248 10.20 -76.04 43.04
C ARG A 248 9.27 -77.11 43.62
N GLN A 249 7.97 -76.85 43.66
CA GLN A 249 6.95 -77.80 44.10
C GLN A 249 6.99 -79.08 43.24
N ALA A 250 7.01 -78.97 41.91
CA ALA A 250 7.15 -80.11 41.02
C ALA A 250 8.43 -80.92 41.27
N SER A 251 9.54 -80.26 41.63
CA SER A 251 10.79 -80.93 42.00
C SER A 251 10.70 -81.65 43.34
N GLU A 252 10.01 -81.07 44.33
CA GLU A 252 9.76 -81.68 45.63
C GLU A 252 8.82 -82.88 45.50
N ASP A 253 7.74 -82.75 44.72
CA ASP A 253 6.82 -83.83 44.37
C ASP A 253 7.53 -84.97 43.64
N LEU A 254 8.39 -84.66 42.66
CA LEU A 254 9.19 -85.66 41.96
C LEU A 254 10.14 -86.38 42.92
N ARG A 255 10.84 -85.65 43.79
CA ARG A 255 11.69 -86.25 44.84
C ARG A 255 10.89 -87.13 45.78
N GLY A 256 9.68 -86.71 46.16
CA GLY A 256 8.76 -87.50 46.97
C GLY A 256 8.34 -88.80 46.28
N ARG A 257 7.96 -88.73 45.00
CA ARG A 257 7.64 -89.92 44.18
C ARG A 257 8.84 -90.84 44.02
N GLN A 258 10.04 -90.30 43.79
CA GLN A 258 11.27 -91.08 43.71
C GLN A 258 11.58 -91.77 45.05
N GLN A 259 11.48 -91.07 46.18
CA GLN A 259 11.67 -91.65 47.51
C GLN A 259 10.64 -92.73 47.82
N ALA A 260 9.37 -92.52 47.48
CA ALA A 260 8.32 -93.52 47.62
C ALA A 260 8.59 -94.75 46.75
N ALA A 261 8.98 -94.57 45.49
CA ALA A 261 9.37 -95.67 44.61
C ALA A 261 10.60 -96.43 45.13
N TYR A 262 11.60 -95.74 45.71
CA TYR A 262 12.74 -96.38 46.36
C TYR A 262 12.34 -97.16 47.60
N ALA A 263 11.43 -96.62 48.43
CA ALA A 263 10.91 -97.33 49.60
C ALA A 263 10.11 -98.58 49.20
N GLU A 264 9.22 -98.46 48.22
CA GLU A 264 8.46 -99.58 47.67
C GLU A 264 9.39 -100.65 47.07
N ALA A 265 10.45 -100.24 46.37
CA ALA A 265 11.46 -101.16 45.85
C ALA A 265 12.23 -101.90 46.98
N GLU A 266 12.58 -101.22 48.08
CA GLU A 266 13.17 -101.87 49.25
C GLU A 266 12.18 -102.77 50.00
N ASP A 267 10.89 -102.40 50.09
CA ASP A 267 9.84 -103.24 50.67
C ASP A 267 9.61 -104.51 49.84
N ILE A 268 9.54 -104.39 48.51
CA ILE A 268 9.47 -105.55 47.59
C ILE A 268 10.70 -106.44 47.77
N LYS A 269 11.90 -105.86 47.86
CA LYS A 269 13.14 -106.61 48.09
C LYS A 269 13.15 -107.30 49.45
N ALA A 270 12.69 -106.64 50.52
CA ALA A 270 12.56 -107.22 51.84
C ALA A 270 11.53 -108.36 51.84
N ALA A 271 10.37 -108.16 51.23
CA ALA A 271 9.33 -109.17 51.06
C ALA A 271 9.88 -110.38 50.29
N ALA A 272 10.57 -110.17 49.17
CA ALA A 272 11.20 -111.23 48.39
C ALA A 272 12.29 -111.99 49.20
N ILE A 273 13.09 -111.30 50.02
CA ILE A 273 14.05 -111.95 50.94
C ILE A 273 13.32 -112.79 51.99
N THR A 274 12.23 -112.29 52.57
CA THR A 274 11.44 -113.04 53.58
C THR A 274 10.72 -114.24 52.96
N GLU A 275 10.16 -114.09 51.76
CA GLU A 275 9.54 -115.19 51.00
C GLU A 275 10.60 -116.23 50.62
N ALA A 276 11.76 -115.81 50.11
CA ALA A 276 12.88 -116.70 49.83
C ALA A 276 13.39 -117.43 51.09
N ALA A 277 13.46 -116.75 52.24
CA ALA A 277 13.78 -117.36 53.52
C ALA A 277 12.69 -118.35 53.97
N GLY A 278 11.42 -118.03 53.73
CA GLY A 278 10.27 -118.90 53.96
C GLY A 278 10.35 -120.18 53.14
N ILE A 279 10.56 -120.07 51.82
CA ILE A 279 10.77 -121.20 50.90
C ILE A 279 11.97 -122.03 51.35
N LEU A 280 13.10 -121.41 51.71
CA LEU A 280 14.27 -122.13 52.23
C LEU A 280 13.98 -122.86 53.54
N SER A 281 13.20 -122.26 54.45
CA SER A 281 12.80 -122.89 55.71
C SER A 281 11.86 -124.09 55.48
N GLN A 282 10.89 -123.95 54.57
CA GLN A 282 10.00 -125.01 54.15
C GLN A 282 10.78 -126.14 53.48
N ALA A 283 11.70 -125.81 52.57
CA ALA A 283 12.58 -126.79 51.93
C ALA A 283 13.46 -127.52 52.96
N LYS A 284 13.92 -126.84 54.02
CA LYS A 284 14.66 -127.47 55.13
C LYS A 284 13.75 -128.39 55.96
N THR A 285 12.56 -127.97 56.34
CA THR A 285 11.62 -128.84 57.09
C THR A 285 11.14 -130.02 56.25
N ASP A 286 10.96 -129.83 54.94
CA ASP A 286 10.66 -130.91 54.01
C ASP A 286 11.86 -131.86 53.86
N ALA A 287 13.09 -131.33 53.81
CA ALA A 287 14.29 -132.16 53.82
C ALA A 287 14.47 -132.93 55.14
N GLU A 288 14.23 -132.29 56.29
CA GLU A 288 14.27 -132.91 57.61
C GLU A 288 13.18 -133.96 57.78
N SER A 289 11.95 -133.71 57.31
CA SER A 289 10.87 -134.70 57.35
C SER A 289 11.13 -135.88 56.42
N ARG A 290 11.72 -135.65 55.23
CA ARG A 290 12.20 -136.70 54.32
C ARG A 290 13.34 -137.51 54.92
N LEU A 291 14.24 -136.87 55.66
CA LEU A 291 15.30 -137.56 56.40
C LEU A 291 14.73 -138.39 57.55
N ALA A 292 13.82 -137.82 58.34
CA ALA A 292 13.17 -138.52 59.45
C ALA A 292 12.32 -139.72 58.96
N THR A 293 11.58 -139.57 57.86
CA THR A 293 10.86 -140.69 57.24
C THR A 293 11.85 -141.75 56.74
N ALA A 294 12.92 -141.36 56.04
CA ALA A 294 13.97 -142.29 55.63
C ALA A 294 14.62 -143.03 56.83
N ASP A 295 14.91 -142.34 57.93
CA ASP A 295 15.45 -142.94 59.14
C ASP A 295 14.47 -143.91 59.79
N THR A 296 13.18 -143.55 59.89
CA THR A 296 12.16 -144.47 60.41
C THR A 296 11.97 -145.70 59.51
N GLU A 297 12.03 -145.54 58.20
CA GLU A 297 12.01 -146.66 57.24
C GLU A 297 13.24 -147.55 57.37
N LEU A 298 14.43 -146.97 57.58
CA LEU A 298 15.67 -147.70 57.83
C LEU A 298 15.60 -148.48 59.15
N VAL A 299 15.08 -147.88 60.22
CA VAL A 299 14.88 -148.55 61.52
C VAL A 299 13.84 -149.67 61.39
N ALA A 300 12.71 -149.41 60.73
CA ALA A 300 11.68 -150.42 60.49
C ALA A 300 12.21 -151.60 59.63
N ARG A 301 13.03 -151.32 58.60
CA ARG A 301 13.76 -152.35 57.85
C ARG A 301 14.70 -153.14 58.74
N ASN A 302 15.44 -152.48 59.62
CA ASN A 302 16.37 -153.14 60.55
C ASN A 302 15.63 -154.06 61.52
N GLU A 303 14.52 -153.61 62.09
CA GLU A 303 13.68 -154.43 62.96
C GLU A 303 13.03 -155.60 62.23
N ARG A 304 12.55 -155.39 61.00
CA ARG A 304 12.01 -156.45 60.15
C ARG A 304 13.08 -157.51 59.88
N LEU A 305 14.29 -157.10 59.49
CA LEU A 305 15.43 -158.00 59.31
C LEU A 305 15.79 -158.75 60.61
N LYS A 306 15.72 -158.10 61.77
CA LYS A 306 15.94 -158.77 63.08
C LYS A 306 14.83 -159.77 63.43
N ARG A 307 13.57 -159.50 63.07
CA ARG A 307 12.45 -160.44 63.25
C ARG A 307 12.60 -161.64 62.32
N GLU A 308 12.93 -161.41 61.05
CA GLU A 308 13.21 -162.46 60.07
C GLU A 308 14.41 -163.32 60.51
N HIS A 309 15.49 -162.71 61.01
CA HIS A 309 16.65 -163.44 61.54
C HIS A 309 16.31 -164.26 62.79
N ARG A 310 15.43 -163.77 63.68
CA ARG A 310 14.93 -164.55 64.83
C ARG A 310 14.08 -165.73 64.37
N HIS A 311 13.22 -165.52 63.38
CA HIS A 311 12.37 -166.56 62.81
C HIS A 311 13.21 -167.64 62.10
N LEU A 312 14.26 -167.26 61.36
CA LEU A 312 15.21 -168.21 60.76
C LEU A 312 16.01 -168.98 61.82
N ARG A 313 16.42 -168.33 62.93
CA ARG A 313 17.11 -169.02 64.05
C ARG A 313 16.21 -170.05 64.72
N GLN A 314 14.96 -169.69 65.01
CA GLN A 314 13.97 -170.62 65.57
C GLN A 314 13.70 -171.79 64.62
N ARG A 315 13.59 -171.54 63.31
CA ARG A 315 13.39 -172.58 62.30
C ARG A 315 14.62 -173.49 62.17
N LYS A 316 15.85 -172.96 62.30
CA LYS A 316 17.08 -173.75 62.39
C LYS A 316 17.12 -174.64 63.63
N GLN A 317 16.70 -174.13 64.79
CA GLN A 317 16.62 -174.94 66.02
C GLN A 317 15.53 -176.01 65.92
N ALA A 318 14.37 -175.69 65.34
CA ALA A 318 13.30 -176.65 65.09
C ALA A 318 13.75 -177.78 64.12
N LEU A 319 14.49 -177.46 63.06
CA LEU A 319 15.05 -178.46 62.14
C LEU A 319 16.11 -179.35 62.79
N LEU A 320 16.93 -178.81 63.70
CA LEU A 320 17.91 -179.61 64.46
C LEU A 320 17.23 -180.58 65.43
N THR A 321 16.12 -180.18 66.06
CA THR A 321 15.30 -181.08 66.89
C THR A 321 14.53 -182.12 66.07
N GLN A 322 14.08 -181.78 64.85
CA GLN A 322 13.44 -182.71 63.93
C GLN A 322 14.43 -183.76 63.40
N LEU A 323 15.70 -183.40 63.19
CA LEU A 323 16.76 -184.34 62.78
C LEU A 323 17.13 -185.34 63.89
N ALA A 324 17.06 -184.94 65.16
CA ALA A 324 17.30 -185.82 66.31
C ALA A 324 16.12 -186.78 66.59
N GLN A 325 14.90 -186.40 66.19
CA GLN A 325 13.69 -187.24 66.36
C GLN A 325 13.47 -188.21 65.19
N LEU A 326 13.94 -187.88 63.97
CA LEU A 326 13.86 -188.77 62.80
C LEU A 326 14.89 -189.92 62.80
N SER A 327 15.93 -189.87 63.64
CA SER A 327 16.88 -190.99 63.78
C SER A 327 16.42 -192.09 64.75
N SER A 328 15.28 -191.93 65.43
CA SER A 328 14.81 -192.86 66.46
C SER A 328 13.57 -193.68 66.07
N LEU A 329 12.95 -193.43 64.92
CA LEU A 329 11.65 -194.02 64.55
C LEU A 329 11.60 -194.70 63.17
N ALA A 330 12.75 -194.89 62.51
CA ALA A 330 12.82 -195.46 61.17
C ALA A 330 13.78 -196.67 61.05
N THR A 331 14.13 -197.30 62.18
CA THR A 331 14.67 -198.68 62.24
C THR A 331 13.59 -199.73 62.49
N GLU A 332 12.34 -199.33 62.74
CA GLU A 332 11.17 -200.20 62.74
C GLU A 332 10.23 -199.72 61.64
N THR A 333 9.71 -200.63 60.82
CA THR A 333 8.83 -200.39 59.65
C THR A 333 9.51 -199.99 58.35
N ALA A 334 10.40 -200.87 57.88
CA ALA A 334 10.48 -201.19 56.46
C ALA A 334 9.22 -202.01 56.08
N GLU A 335 8.79 -201.89 54.82
CA GLU A 335 7.66 -202.60 54.17
C GLU A 335 6.29 -201.92 54.27
N GLU A 336 6.02 -200.99 53.35
CA GLU A 336 4.89 -201.09 52.40
C GLU A 336 4.94 -199.94 51.37
N PHE A 337 5.19 -200.33 50.12
CA PHE A 337 4.84 -199.62 48.89
C PHE A 337 3.30 -199.51 48.78
N PRO A 338 2.65 -198.75 47.84
CA PRO A 338 3.15 -198.13 46.59
C PRO A 338 2.57 -196.71 46.24
N GLU A 339 3.01 -196.22 45.07
CA GLU A 339 2.25 -195.47 44.03
C GLU A 339 1.69 -194.04 44.26
N ASP A 340 2.17 -193.15 43.37
CA ASP A 340 1.45 -192.32 42.40
C ASP A 340 0.38 -191.27 42.79
N GLU A 341 0.57 -190.12 42.13
CA GLU A 341 -0.42 -189.23 41.50
C GLU A 341 -1.55 -188.56 42.33
N ALA A 342 -1.49 -187.23 42.41
CA ALA A 342 -2.60 -186.28 42.11
C ALA A 342 -2.10 -184.82 42.27
N THR A 343 -1.95 -183.94 41.26
CA THR A 343 -2.93 -183.28 40.36
C THR A 343 -4.06 -182.47 41.02
N GLY A 344 -4.28 -181.25 40.50
CA GLY A 344 -5.48 -180.40 40.66
C GLY A 344 -5.20 -179.03 41.32
N ALA A 345 -5.13 -177.85 40.67
CA ALA A 345 -5.95 -177.13 39.68
C ALA A 345 -7.03 -176.19 40.29
N ILE A 346 -7.33 -175.08 39.56
CA ILE A 346 -8.55 -174.20 39.52
C ILE A 346 -8.32 -172.70 39.93
N PRO A 347 -8.82 -171.64 39.21
CA PRO A 347 -8.57 -171.25 37.81
C PRO A 347 -8.58 -169.68 37.59
N THR A 348 -8.72 -169.28 36.32
CA THR A 348 -8.96 -168.01 35.62
C THR A 348 -10.23 -167.20 35.98
N LEU A 349 -10.24 -165.84 35.84
CA LEU A 349 -11.21 -164.98 35.11
C LEU A 349 -11.38 -163.52 35.65
N LEU A 350 -11.23 -162.54 34.72
CA LEU A 350 -12.12 -161.41 34.35
C LEU A 350 -12.65 -160.33 35.34
N ALA A 351 -12.83 -159.12 34.79
CA ALA A 351 -13.63 -157.93 35.17
C ALA A 351 -12.84 -156.77 35.84
N ASP A 352 -12.55 -155.57 35.29
CA ASP A 352 -13.09 -154.66 34.25
C ASP A 352 -13.64 -153.35 34.87
N LEU A 353 -13.59 -152.28 34.06
CA LEU A 353 -14.18 -150.93 34.17
C LEU A 353 -13.40 -149.73 34.76
N ALA A 354 -12.99 -148.85 33.82
CA ALA A 354 -12.87 -147.37 33.90
C ALA A 354 -14.25 -146.69 34.15
N PRO A 355 -14.55 -145.38 33.90
CA PRO A 355 -13.76 -144.21 33.42
C PRO A 355 -14.11 -142.81 34.05
N GLU A 356 -13.41 -141.74 33.57
CA GLU A 356 -13.74 -140.30 33.28
C GLU A 356 -15.21 -139.77 33.48
N PRO A 357 -15.60 -138.44 33.46
CA PRO A 357 -15.05 -137.34 32.60
C PRO A 357 -15.32 -135.80 32.95
N THR A 358 -14.89 -134.91 32.02
CA THR A 358 -15.56 -133.70 31.40
C THR A 358 -15.43 -132.21 31.88
N LEU A 359 -14.92 -131.38 30.93
CA LEU A 359 -15.45 -130.14 30.25
C LEU A 359 -15.36 -128.68 30.84
N GLU A 360 -14.54 -127.84 30.16
CA GLU A 360 -14.70 -126.47 29.53
C GLU A 360 -15.51 -125.29 30.20
N PRO A 361 -15.58 -124.00 29.70
CA PRO A 361 -15.10 -123.40 28.41
C PRO A 361 -14.64 -121.88 28.34
N VAL A 362 -14.14 -121.43 27.14
CA VAL A 362 -14.05 -120.07 26.45
C VAL A 362 -13.25 -118.90 27.12
N VAL A 363 -12.47 -117.97 26.51
CA VAL A 363 -12.63 -117.07 25.33
C VAL A 363 -11.30 -116.36 24.90
N LEU A 364 -11.03 -116.30 23.56
CA LEU A 364 -10.34 -115.31 22.65
C LEU A 364 -9.12 -114.48 23.14
N GLY A 365 -8.09 -114.17 22.34
CA GLY A 365 -7.80 -114.30 20.91
C GLY A 365 -6.61 -113.37 20.59
N GLU A 366 -5.71 -113.76 19.68
CA GLU A 366 -4.55 -112.94 19.28
C GLU A 366 -4.32 -113.11 17.77
N GLY A 367 -4.33 -112.00 17.04
CA GLY A 367 -4.15 -111.92 15.60
C GLY A 367 -3.06 -110.91 15.26
N VAL A 368 -2.13 -111.36 14.42
CA VAL A 368 -1.02 -110.61 13.83
C VAL A 368 -1.44 -110.16 12.43
N ASP A 369 -1.18 -108.91 12.06
CA ASP A 369 -0.73 -108.58 10.69
C ASP A 369 -0.06 -107.19 10.57
N ALA A 370 0.68 -107.05 9.48
CA ALA A 370 1.77 -106.12 9.20
C ALA A 370 1.41 -104.77 8.57
N GLY A 371 2.40 -103.86 8.58
CA GLY A 371 2.75 -102.97 7.46
C GLY A 371 2.19 -101.54 7.49
N THR A 372 3.08 -100.54 7.47
CA THR A 372 3.29 -99.60 6.33
C THR A 372 4.28 -98.48 6.67
N ASP A 373 5.33 -98.45 5.83
CA ASP A 373 5.95 -97.33 5.13
C ASP A 373 6.58 -96.11 5.82
N ALA A 374 7.84 -95.92 5.40
CA ALA A 374 8.62 -94.70 5.37
C ALA A 374 7.99 -93.63 4.45
N ASP A 375 8.25 -92.35 4.73
CA ASP A 375 8.92 -91.50 3.74
C ASP A 375 9.58 -90.27 4.38
N ALA A 376 10.71 -89.90 3.80
CA ALA A 376 11.40 -88.64 4.01
C ALA A 376 10.78 -87.56 3.11
N SER A 377 10.86 -86.29 3.49
CA SER A 377 10.93 -85.17 2.54
C SER A 377 11.45 -83.92 3.23
N LEU A 378 12.68 -83.58 2.85
CA LEU A 378 13.20 -82.22 2.78
C LEU A 378 12.35 -81.43 1.78
N GLU A 379 12.06 -80.15 2.06
CA GLU A 379 12.05 -79.15 1.00
C GLU A 379 12.42 -77.77 1.56
N VAL A 380 13.48 -77.26 0.96
CA VAL A 380 14.00 -75.89 0.98
C VAL A 380 13.31 -75.22 -0.19
N ASP A 381 12.71 -74.04 0.02
CA ASP A 381 12.49 -73.10 -1.07
C ASP A 381 12.93 -71.70 -0.65
N ALA A 382 13.96 -71.26 -1.34
CA ALA A 382 14.36 -69.88 -1.53
C ALA A 382 13.96 -69.52 -2.96
N GLU A 383 13.32 -68.36 -3.14
CA GLU A 383 13.42 -67.41 -4.27
C GLU A 383 12.38 -66.30 -4.00
N ALA A 384 12.75 -65.03 -3.83
CA ALA A 384 13.21 -64.06 -4.83
C ALA A 384 12.08 -63.62 -5.79
N GLU A 385 11.66 -62.35 -5.67
CA GLU A 385 11.17 -61.43 -6.72
C GLU A 385 10.69 -60.15 -5.99
N THR A 386 11.44 -59.04 -6.03
CA THR A 386 11.25 -57.90 -6.95
C THR A 386 9.81 -57.43 -7.07
N ASP A 387 9.50 -56.26 -6.53
CA ASP A 387 8.77 -55.28 -7.34
C ASP A 387 9.04 -53.83 -6.91
N GLU A 388 9.01 -52.99 -7.92
CA GLU A 388 9.53 -51.63 -8.01
C GLU A 388 8.38 -50.61 -8.00
N VAL A 389 8.69 -49.39 -7.54
CA VAL A 389 8.00 -48.10 -7.82
C VAL A 389 6.61 -47.84 -7.20
N VAL A 390 6.48 -46.72 -6.47
CA VAL A 390 5.59 -45.57 -6.81
C VAL A 390 5.88 -44.37 -5.88
N LEU A 391 6.26 -43.24 -6.50
CA LEU A 391 6.40 -41.88 -5.97
C LEU A 391 5.02 -41.21 -5.69
N PRO A 392 4.95 -40.05 -4.99
CA PRO A 392 4.87 -38.76 -5.71
C PRO A 392 5.69 -37.62 -5.03
N ASP A 393 6.49 -36.90 -5.82
CA ASP A 393 6.27 -35.56 -6.38
C ASP A 393 6.53 -34.38 -5.43
N THR A 394 7.65 -33.71 -5.65
CA THR A 394 7.88 -32.29 -5.35
C THR A 394 7.64 -31.47 -6.62
N PRO A 395 6.81 -30.42 -6.60
CA PRO A 395 6.70 -29.51 -7.73
C PRO A 395 7.73 -28.38 -7.70
N ASP A 396 8.21 -28.11 -8.90
CA ASP A 396 9.13 -27.08 -9.36
C ASP A 396 8.62 -25.63 -9.21
N ALA A 397 9.61 -24.75 -9.09
CA ALA A 397 9.82 -23.48 -9.81
C ALA A 397 8.72 -22.40 -9.89
N ASP A 398 9.04 -21.24 -9.30
CA ASP A 398 8.49 -19.93 -9.68
C ASP A 398 9.34 -19.27 -10.79
N PRO A 399 8.72 -18.72 -11.86
CA PRO A 399 9.39 -17.95 -12.90
C PRO A 399 9.17 -16.42 -12.76
N GLN A 400 10.20 -15.68 -13.20
CA GLN A 400 10.17 -14.35 -13.84
C GLN A 400 9.47 -13.15 -13.15
N ALA A 401 10.24 -12.08 -12.93
CA ALA A 401 9.83 -10.73 -13.35
C ALA A 401 11.04 -9.80 -13.52
N ALA A 402 11.30 -9.43 -14.77
CA ALA A 402 12.23 -8.38 -15.20
C ALA A 402 11.63 -6.98 -15.02
N LEU A 403 12.45 -5.94 -14.82
CA LEU A 403 12.18 -4.52 -15.13
C LEU A 403 13.49 -3.68 -14.97
N PRO A 404 13.61 -2.46 -15.54
CA PRO A 404 14.50 -2.21 -16.69
C PRO A 404 15.57 -1.10 -16.48
N GLU A 405 16.35 -0.90 -17.55
CA GLU A 405 17.27 0.22 -17.79
C GLU A 405 16.64 1.61 -17.54
N GLY A 406 17.44 2.50 -16.94
CA GLY A 406 17.14 3.91 -16.78
C GLY A 406 18.43 4.69 -16.50
N SER A 407 18.84 5.46 -17.49
CA SER A 407 19.88 6.50 -17.47
C SER A 407 19.76 7.45 -16.29
N ASP A 408 20.89 7.82 -15.67
CA ASP A 408 21.07 9.21 -15.28
C ASP A 408 22.56 9.60 -15.18
N GLU A 409 22.82 10.78 -15.71
CA GLU A 409 24.10 11.46 -15.83
C GLU A 409 24.63 11.86 -14.45
N ALA A 410 25.89 11.55 -14.17
CA ALA A 410 26.62 12.15 -13.05
C ALA A 410 27.87 12.84 -13.59
N GLU A 411 27.69 14.11 -13.95
CA GLU A 411 28.76 15.10 -14.01
C GLU A 411 29.36 15.24 -12.60
N ASP A 412 30.52 14.61 -12.36
CA ASP A 412 31.36 14.92 -11.20
C ASP A 412 32.53 15.80 -11.64
N HIS A 413 32.32 17.11 -11.56
CA HIS A 413 33.36 18.12 -11.64
C HIS A 413 34.17 18.14 -10.33
N ARG A 414 35.26 17.39 -10.26
CA ARG A 414 36.36 17.62 -9.30
C ARG A 414 37.70 17.17 -9.86
N GLU A 415 38.47 18.11 -10.39
CA GLU A 415 39.95 18.06 -10.35
C GLU A 415 40.52 19.46 -10.71
N GLU A 416 40.45 20.39 -9.76
CA GLU A 416 41.42 21.49 -9.69
C GLU A 416 42.45 21.13 -8.62
N GLN A 417 43.60 20.60 -9.05
CA GLN A 417 44.87 20.81 -8.35
C GLN A 417 46.06 20.47 -9.26
N SER A 418 47.05 21.37 -9.20
CA SER A 418 48.45 21.23 -9.62
C SER A 418 48.84 21.77 -10.99
N GLY A 419 49.49 22.94 -10.98
CA GLY A 419 50.32 23.41 -12.08
C GLY A 419 50.95 24.77 -11.80
N SER A 420 52.08 24.73 -11.07
CA SER A 420 53.18 25.70 -10.91
C SER A 420 53.16 27.05 -11.63
#